data_AF-A0A6M4P5S3-F1
#
_entry.id   AF-A0A6M4P5S3-F1
#
_cell.length_a   1.000
_cell.length_b   1.000
_cell.length_c   1.000
_cell.angle_alpha   90.00
_cell.angle_beta   90.00
_cell.angle_gamma   90.00
#
_symmetry.space_group_name_H-M   'P 1'
#
loop_
_entity.id
_entity.type
_entity.pdbx_description
1 polymer ?
#
loop_
_entity_poly.entity_id
_entity_poly.type
_entity_poly.pdbx_seq_one_letter_code
_entity_poly.pdbx_strand_id
1 'polypeptide(L)'
;MEDKDERIFFILASLVVVGCTTTPVAAPPENTEVIKPVQKVVEPVQKTSIFYYYLDPVHPTQAASIVRGNFVWRDHCLYLIGSDRKFYTAAFPEFPKGIVNWDEATKTLNLNGRVFNMGDYISTNGSYKRYAPNTVGGAEYEKQGDKKCLTPSIAKIGTFFD
;
A
#
# COMPACT_ATOMS: atom_id res chain seq x y z
N MET A 1 -22.85 -12.41 46.29
CA MET A 1 -22.42 -13.76 45.92
C MET A 1 -23.64 -14.63 46.13
N GLU A 2 -24.43 -14.75 45.07
CA GLU A 2 -25.67 -15.51 45.03
C GLU A 2 -25.48 -16.67 44.05
N ASP A 3 -25.98 -17.79 44.54
CA ASP A 3 -25.89 -19.17 44.07
C ASP A 3 -26.99 -19.44 43.03
N LYS A 4 -26.73 -20.27 42.01
CA LYS A 4 -27.46 -21.55 41.85
C LYS A 4 -27.10 -22.35 40.60
N ASP A 5 -26.79 -23.60 40.90
CA ASP A 5 -26.90 -24.85 40.13
C ASP A 5 -28.11 -24.97 39.20
N GLU A 6 -27.95 -25.71 38.09
CA GLU A 6 -28.58 -27.05 37.98
C GLU A 6 -28.18 -27.76 36.66
N ARG A 7 -27.53 -28.91 36.80
CA ARG A 7 -27.36 -29.93 35.74
C ARG A 7 -28.56 -30.87 35.79
N ILE A 8 -29.16 -31.19 34.64
CA ILE A 8 -30.01 -32.38 34.51
C ILE A 8 -29.64 -33.13 33.23
N PHE A 9 -29.12 -34.34 33.44
CA PHE A 9 -28.96 -35.41 32.46
C PHE A 9 -30.28 -36.18 32.34
N PHE A 10 -30.69 -36.52 31.11
CA PHE A 10 -31.64 -37.61 30.86
C PHE A 10 -31.11 -38.50 29.74
N ILE A 11 -31.02 -39.80 30.04
CA ILE A 11 -30.61 -40.91 29.15
C ILE A 11 -31.86 -41.71 28.77
N LEU A 12 -31.75 -42.45 27.65
CA LEU A 12 -32.51 -43.65 27.19
C LEU A 12 -33.65 -43.32 26.20
N ALA A 13 -33.89 -44.08 25.13
CA ALA A 13 -33.57 -45.49 24.85
C ALA A 13 -33.43 -45.74 23.33
N SER A 14 -32.64 -46.74 22.97
CA SER A 14 -32.55 -47.31 21.62
C SER A 14 -33.70 -48.28 21.37
N LEU A 15 -34.28 -48.26 20.15
CA LEU A 15 -35.16 -49.30 19.63
C LEU A 15 -34.70 -49.69 18.22
N VAL A 16 -34.38 -50.97 18.06
CA VAL A 16 -33.97 -51.61 16.81
C VAL A 16 -35.21 -52.06 16.04
N VAL A 17 -35.26 -51.78 14.74
CA VAL A 17 -36.10 -52.53 13.79
C VAL A 17 -35.27 -52.87 12.55
N VAL A 18 -35.24 -54.16 12.23
CA VAL A 18 -34.65 -54.75 11.01
C VAL A 18 -35.78 -54.94 9.98
N GLY A 19 -35.54 -54.66 8.70
CA GLY A 19 -36.45 -55.05 7.61
C GLY A 19 -36.13 -54.40 6.25
N CYS A 20 -36.20 -55.19 5.17
CA CYS A 20 -35.47 -55.03 3.89
C CYS A 20 -36.10 -54.16 2.78
N THR A 21 -35.20 -53.62 1.93
CA THR A 21 -35.25 -53.38 0.47
C THR A 21 -36.51 -52.83 -0.22
N THR A 22 -36.42 -51.63 -0.79
CA THR A 22 -36.43 -51.37 -2.26
C THR A 22 -36.16 -49.88 -2.51
N THR A 23 -35.21 -49.59 -3.41
CA THR A 23 -34.83 -48.24 -3.83
C THR A 23 -35.88 -47.62 -4.75
N PRO A 24 -36.42 -46.42 -4.45
CA PRO A 24 -36.90 -45.52 -5.48
C PRO A 24 -35.74 -44.61 -5.92
N VAL A 25 -35.55 -44.56 -7.23
CA VAL A 25 -34.62 -43.69 -7.95
C VAL A 25 -34.89 -42.23 -7.61
N ALA A 26 -33.80 -41.49 -7.48
CA ALA A 26 -33.66 -40.12 -7.02
C ALA A 26 -34.60 -39.10 -7.69
N ALA A 27 -35.17 -38.21 -6.85
CA ALA A 27 -35.36 -36.81 -7.22
C ALA A 27 -34.14 -36.04 -6.68
N PRO A 28 -33.49 -35.15 -7.47
CA PRO A 28 -32.36 -34.36 -6.99
C PRO A 28 -32.79 -33.49 -5.80
N PRO A 29 -32.04 -33.45 -4.69
CA PRO A 29 -32.26 -32.44 -3.67
C PRO A 29 -32.00 -31.07 -4.30
N GLU A 30 -32.95 -30.17 -4.10
CA GLU A 30 -32.84 -28.76 -4.46
C GLU A 30 -31.60 -28.20 -3.76
N ASN A 31 -30.56 -27.90 -4.55
CA ASN A 31 -29.34 -27.28 -4.06
C ASN A 31 -29.72 -25.92 -3.49
N THR A 32 -29.90 -25.83 -2.18
CA THR A 32 -29.90 -24.55 -1.49
C THR A 32 -28.46 -24.04 -1.54
N GLU A 33 -28.09 -23.37 -2.63
CA GLU A 33 -26.86 -22.59 -2.66
C GLU A 33 -26.97 -21.51 -1.59
N VAL A 34 -26.30 -21.74 -0.47
CA VAL A 34 -25.97 -20.69 0.49
C VAL A 34 -25.06 -19.72 -0.26
N ILE A 35 -25.65 -18.68 -0.84
CA ILE A 35 -24.92 -17.58 -1.48
C ILE A 35 -24.08 -16.93 -0.37
N LYS A 36 -22.82 -17.32 -0.25
CA LYS A 36 -21.84 -16.58 0.57
C LYS A 36 -21.73 -15.19 -0.06
N PRO A 37 -21.97 -14.10 0.69
CA PRO A 37 -21.75 -12.78 0.14
C PRO A 37 -20.25 -12.67 -0.16
N VAL A 38 -19.93 -12.52 -1.44
CA VAL A 38 -18.59 -12.16 -1.89
C VAL A 38 -18.29 -10.82 -1.21
N GLN A 39 -17.42 -10.84 -0.20
CA GLN A 39 -16.93 -9.62 0.41
C GLN A 39 -16.24 -8.83 -0.69
N LYS A 40 -16.89 -7.75 -1.12
CA LYS A 40 -16.31 -6.78 -2.03
C LYS A 40 -15.09 -6.21 -1.32
N VAL A 41 -13.89 -6.61 -1.74
CA VAL A 41 -12.64 -6.03 -1.25
C VAL A 41 -12.68 -4.56 -1.62
N VAL A 42 -12.95 -3.70 -0.64
CA VAL A 42 -12.89 -2.26 -0.82
C VAL A 42 -11.41 -1.93 -0.91
N GLU A 43 -10.93 -1.63 -2.12
CA GLU A 43 -9.57 -1.13 -2.29
C GLU A 43 -9.40 0.14 -1.46
N PRO A 44 -8.30 0.25 -0.67
CA PRO A 44 -8.07 1.42 0.13
C PRO A 44 -7.92 2.64 -0.77
N VAL A 45 -8.73 3.68 -0.52
CA VAL A 45 -8.60 4.96 -1.23
C VAL A 45 -7.22 5.54 -0.92
N GLN A 46 -6.37 5.64 -1.94
CA GLN A 46 -5.05 6.25 -1.79
C GLN A 46 -5.21 7.74 -1.44
N LYS A 47 -4.63 8.14 -0.30
CA LYS A 47 -4.64 9.54 0.17
C LYS A 47 -3.27 10.19 0.01
N THR A 48 -2.21 9.40 -0.04
CA THR A 48 -0.85 9.89 -0.13
C THR A 48 -0.55 10.40 -1.55
N SER A 49 -0.04 11.63 -1.63
CA SER A 49 0.40 12.22 -2.91
C SER A 49 1.71 11.60 -3.37
N ILE A 50 1.73 11.07 -4.58
CA ILE A 50 2.90 10.47 -5.22
C ILE A 50 3.10 11.14 -6.57
N PHE A 51 4.27 11.73 -6.80
CA PHE A 51 4.57 12.42 -8.04
C PHE A 51 5.51 11.59 -8.89
N TYR A 52 5.38 11.75 -10.20
CA TYR A 52 6.11 10.95 -11.17
C TYR A 52 6.84 11.81 -12.18
N TYR A 53 8.00 11.33 -12.63
CA TYR A 53 8.65 11.83 -13.84
C TYR A 53 8.83 10.72 -14.88
N TYR A 54 8.86 11.14 -16.14
CA TYR A 54 9.15 10.27 -17.26
C TYR A 54 10.66 10.08 -17.43
N LEU A 55 11.06 8.83 -17.66
CA LEU A 55 12.40 8.47 -18.11
C LEU A 55 12.37 8.40 -19.64
N ASP A 56 13.30 9.07 -20.31
CA ASP A 56 13.50 8.85 -21.73
C ASP A 56 14.13 7.45 -21.91
N PRO A 57 13.46 6.51 -22.60
CA PRO A 57 14.00 5.17 -22.81
C PRO A 57 15.24 5.17 -23.72
N VAL A 58 15.47 6.23 -24.50
CA VAL A 58 16.60 6.35 -25.44
C VAL A 58 17.87 6.84 -24.74
N HIS A 59 17.72 7.66 -23.68
CA HIS A 59 18.83 8.22 -22.90
C HIS A 59 18.63 7.91 -21.41
N PRO A 60 18.84 6.65 -20.97
CA PRO A 60 18.63 6.26 -19.58
C PRO A 60 19.63 6.91 -18.60
N THR A 61 20.66 7.57 -19.11
CA THR A 61 21.70 8.24 -18.32
C THR A 61 21.15 9.48 -17.63
N GLN A 62 20.79 9.31 -16.37
CA GLN A 62 20.74 10.40 -15.40
C GLN A 62 22.18 10.76 -15.02
N ALA A 63 22.48 12.06 -14.91
CA ALA A 63 23.75 12.50 -14.33
C ALA A 63 23.93 11.84 -12.95
N ALA A 64 25.14 11.38 -12.63
CA ALA A 64 25.48 10.73 -11.36
C ALA A 64 25.49 11.71 -10.18
N SER A 65 24.33 12.33 -9.92
CA SER A 65 24.04 12.92 -8.63
C SER A 65 23.53 11.81 -7.72
N ILE A 66 23.80 11.91 -6.42
CA ILE A 66 23.39 10.89 -5.46
C ILE A 66 22.32 11.51 -4.56
N VAL A 67 21.11 10.97 -4.60
CA VAL A 67 20.03 11.32 -3.67
C VAL A 67 20.09 10.37 -2.50
N ARG A 68 20.19 10.95 -1.29
CA ARG A 68 20.29 10.22 -0.03
C ARG A 68 19.36 10.77 1.01
N GLY A 69 18.84 9.88 1.85
CA GLY A 69 18.05 10.28 3.00
C GLY A 69 17.18 9.18 3.54
N ASN A 70 16.32 9.53 4.49
CA ASN A 70 15.35 8.64 5.09
C ASN A 70 13.94 9.03 4.65
N PHE A 71 13.13 8.05 4.28
CA PHE A 71 11.72 8.29 3.97
C PHE A 71 10.94 8.63 5.24
N VAL A 72 10.08 9.64 5.17
CA VAL A 72 9.19 10.04 6.25
C VAL A 72 7.82 10.32 5.69
N TRP A 73 6.78 9.77 6.31
CA TRP A 73 5.39 10.07 5.98
C TRP A 73 4.80 10.96 7.08
N ARG A 74 4.22 12.10 6.69
CA ARG A 74 3.57 13.04 7.60
C ARG A 74 2.47 13.78 6.85
N ASP A 75 1.29 13.91 7.45
CA ASP A 75 0.15 14.66 6.92
C ASP A 75 -0.27 14.26 5.49
N HIS A 76 -0.21 12.95 5.19
CA HIS A 76 -0.46 12.37 3.86
C HIS A 76 0.56 12.75 2.78
N CYS A 77 1.74 13.24 3.18
CA CYS A 77 2.85 13.54 2.29
C CYS A 77 4.04 12.64 2.61
N LEU A 78 4.70 12.16 1.55
CA LEU A 78 5.97 11.45 1.65
C LEU A 78 7.11 12.47 1.48
N TYR A 79 8.13 12.37 2.32
CA TYR A 79 9.30 13.23 2.31
C TYR A 79 10.57 12.39 2.35
N LEU A 80 11.65 12.97 1.85
CA LEU A 80 13.01 12.50 2.04
C LEU A 80 13.76 13.51 2.92
N ILE A 81 14.27 13.07 4.06
CA ILE A 81 15.05 13.90 4.99
C ILE A 81 16.51 13.46 4.92
N GLY A 82 17.44 14.41 4.97
CA GLY A 82 18.88 14.12 4.97
C GLY A 82 19.29 13.11 6.06
N SER A 83 20.32 12.31 5.75
CA SER A 83 20.75 11.17 6.58
C SER A 83 21.25 11.53 7.97
N ASP A 84 21.77 12.74 8.15
CA ASP A 84 22.21 13.23 9.45
C ASP A 84 21.07 13.76 10.32
N ARG A 85 19.84 13.86 9.76
CA ARG A 85 18.66 14.49 10.36
C ARG A 85 18.93 15.89 10.95
N LYS A 86 20.07 16.51 10.61
CA LYS A 86 20.56 17.78 11.15
C LYS A 86 20.32 18.93 10.19
N PHE A 87 20.28 18.65 8.88
CA PHE A 87 19.85 19.62 7.87
C PHE A 87 18.38 19.40 7.48
N TYR A 88 17.55 20.37 7.88
CA TYR A 88 16.08 20.34 7.93
C TYR A 88 15.34 20.47 6.59
N THR A 89 16.00 20.38 5.44
CA THR A 89 15.29 20.52 4.17
C THR A 89 14.68 19.18 3.77
N ALA A 90 13.49 18.90 4.31
CA ALA A 90 12.62 17.87 3.78
C ALA A 90 12.47 18.10 2.27
N ALA A 91 12.82 17.10 1.47
CA ALA A 91 12.62 17.12 0.04
C ALA A 91 11.38 16.31 -0.32
N PHE A 92 10.57 16.81 -1.23
CA PHE A 92 9.46 16.01 -1.75
C PHE A 92 9.99 15.07 -2.83
N PRO A 93 9.78 13.74 -2.71
CA PRO A 93 10.30 12.78 -3.67
C PRO A 93 9.44 12.75 -4.94
N GLU A 94 10.11 12.83 -6.09
CA GLU A 94 9.51 12.60 -7.40
C GLU A 94 10.05 11.28 -7.94
N PHE A 95 9.15 10.35 -8.26
CA PHE A 95 9.52 8.97 -8.60
C PHE A 95 9.53 8.71 -10.10
N PRO A 96 10.41 7.84 -10.60
CA PRO A 96 10.31 7.37 -11.98
C PRO A 96 9.01 6.61 -12.18
N LYS A 97 8.26 6.98 -13.23
CA LYS A 97 6.97 6.35 -13.54
C LYS A 97 7.13 4.85 -13.79
N GLY A 98 6.23 4.05 -13.23
CA GLY A 98 6.12 2.61 -13.53
C GLY A 98 6.97 1.69 -12.65
N ILE A 99 7.81 2.21 -11.75
CA ILE A 99 8.60 1.38 -10.82
C ILE A 99 8.24 1.58 -9.35
N VAL A 100 7.17 2.32 -9.06
CA VAL A 100 6.77 2.66 -7.71
C VAL A 100 5.38 2.12 -7.43
N ASN A 101 5.25 1.47 -6.27
CA ASN A 101 3.98 1.04 -5.70
C ASN A 101 3.93 1.49 -4.23
N TRP A 102 2.82 2.10 -3.84
CA TRP A 102 2.60 2.61 -2.48
C TRP A 102 1.48 1.83 -1.81
N ASP A 103 1.78 1.25 -0.65
CA ASP A 103 0.76 0.63 0.19
C ASP A 103 0.29 1.63 1.25
N GLU A 104 -0.93 2.13 1.05
CA GLU A 104 -1.56 3.08 1.96
C GLU A 104 -1.88 2.47 3.34
N ALA A 105 -2.14 1.17 3.45
CA ALA A 105 -2.48 0.53 4.72
C ALA A 105 -1.25 0.39 5.62
N THR A 106 -0.12 -0.02 5.05
CA THR A 106 1.12 -0.25 5.79
C THR A 106 2.07 0.95 5.77
N LYS A 107 1.78 1.98 4.96
CA LYS A 107 2.68 3.12 4.72
C LYS A 107 4.05 2.67 4.22
N THR A 108 4.06 1.72 3.30
CA THR A 108 5.29 1.17 2.71
C THR A 108 5.40 1.53 1.24
N LEU A 109 6.64 1.79 0.83
CA LEU A 109 6.98 2.17 -0.54
C LEU A 109 7.77 1.03 -1.17
N ASN A 110 7.27 0.46 -2.24
CA ASN A 110 8.01 -0.48 -3.07
C ASN A 110 8.57 0.26 -4.30
N LEU A 111 9.89 0.27 -4.43
CA LEU A 111 10.60 0.80 -5.59
C LEU A 111 11.30 -0.36 -6.31
N ASN A 112 10.78 -0.75 -7.47
CA ASN A 112 11.33 -1.81 -8.31
C ASN A 112 11.63 -3.12 -7.56
N GLY A 113 10.72 -3.55 -6.69
CA GLY A 113 10.86 -4.75 -5.86
C GLY A 113 11.55 -4.52 -4.51
N ARG A 114 12.17 -3.36 -4.27
CA ARG A 114 12.79 -3.00 -2.99
C ARG A 114 11.77 -2.28 -2.11
N VAL A 115 11.46 -2.86 -0.96
CA VAL A 115 10.49 -2.31 0.00
C VAL A 115 11.19 -1.39 1.00
N PHE A 116 10.60 -0.21 1.21
CA PHE A 116 11.02 0.80 2.16
C PHE A 116 9.88 1.11 3.14
N ASN A 117 10.16 0.99 4.43
CA ASN A 117 9.33 1.47 5.53
C ASN A 117 9.66 2.92 5.85
N MET A 118 8.79 3.59 6.60
CA MET A 118 9.08 4.93 7.08
C MET A 118 10.22 4.90 8.09
N GLY A 119 11.24 5.74 7.85
CA GLY A 119 12.51 5.74 8.55
C GLY A 119 13.64 5.08 7.77
N ASP A 120 13.34 4.27 6.75
CA ASP A 120 14.36 3.56 5.98
C ASP A 120 15.19 4.52 5.13
N TYR A 121 16.47 4.20 5.01
CA TYR A 121 17.46 4.96 4.26
C TYR A 121 17.47 4.52 2.78
N ILE A 122 17.66 5.49 1.89
CA ILE A 122 17.84 5.29 0.45
C ILE A 122 19.10 6.03 -0.03
N SER A 123 19.81 5.43 -0.98
CA SER A 123 20.86 6.05 -1.80
C SER A 123 20.61 5.64 -3.25
N THR A 124 20.42 6.62 -4.15
CA THR A 124 20.16 6.37 -5.57
C THR A 124 20.89 7.36 -6.46
N ASN A 125 21.03 7.03 -7.75
CA ASN A 125 21.59 7.89 -8.80
C ASN A 125 20.67 9.07 -9.23
N GLY A 126 19.87 9.57 -8.30
CA GLY A 126 18.87 10.63 -8.54
C GLY A 126 19.46 12.04 -8.57
N SER A 127 18.61 13.07 -8.48
CA SER A 127 19.08 14.47 -8.40
C SER A 127 18.16 15.35 -7.55
N TYR A 128 18.69 16.44 -7.01
CA TYR A 128 17.88 17.47 -6.37
C TYR A 128 17.55 18.59 -7.36
N LYS A 129 16.32 19.08 -7.32
CA LYS A 129 15.86 20.24 -8.07
C LYS A 129 15.20 21.24 -7.15
N ARG A 130 15.33 22.52 -7.47
CA ARG A 130 14.57 23.57 -6.79
C ARG A 130 13.14 23.59 -7.32
N TYR A 131 12.16 23.56 -6.43
CA TYR A 131 10.78 23.90 -6.76
C TYR A 131 10.62 25.43 -6.78
N ALA A 132 10.01 25.96 -7.84
CA ALA A 132 9.72 27.38 -7.99
C ALA A 132 8.24 27.56 -8.36
N PRO A 133 7.38 27.98 -7.41
CA PRO A 133 5.95 28.19 -7.67
C PRO A 133 5.76 29.30 -8.71
N ASN A 134 4.62 29.29 -9.41
CA ASN A 134 4.25 30.27 -10.44
C ASN A 134 5.19 30.32 -11.68
N THR A 135 6.00 29.29 -11.90
CA THR A 135 6.76 29.09 -13.14
C THR A 135 6.12 28.00 -13.99
N VAL A 136 6.46 27.94 -15.29
CA VAL A 136 5.97 26.85 -16.17
C VAL A 136 6.31 25.48 -15.59
N GLY A 137 7.54 25.29 -15.08
CA GLY A 137 7.94 24.04 -14.44
C GLY A 137 7.25 23.79 -13.09
N GLY A 138 7.01 24.84 -12.30
CA GLY A 138 6.29 24.75 -11.02
C GLY A 138 4.83 24.32 -11.19
N ALA A 139 4.15 24.89 -12.19
CA ALA A 139 2.75 24.57 -12.49
C ALA A 139 2.53 23.09 -12.85
N GLU A 140 3.52 22.43 -13.46
CA GLU A 140 3.44 20.99 -13.74
C GLU A 140 3.47 20.14 -12.47
N TYR A 141 4.22 20.54 -11.44
CA TYR A 141 4.19 19.85 -10.15
C TYR A 141 2.84 20.04 -9.45
N GLU A 142 2.28 21.25 -9.46
CA GLU A 142 0.99 21.54 -8.82
C GLU A 142 -0.19 20.77 -9.45
N LYS A 143 -0.05 20.27 -10.69
CA LYS A 143 -1.05 19.43 -11.37
C LYS A 143 -1.02 17.96 -10.96
N GLN A 144 0.08 17.47 -10.37
CA GLN A 144 0.25 16.03 -10.09
C GLN A 144 -0.36 15.58 -8.76
N GLY A 145 -0.67 16.51 -7.85
CA GLY A 145 -1.26 16.15 -6.58
C GLY A 145 -1.33 17.31 -5.59
N ASP A 146 -1.23 16.99 -4.31
CA ASP A 146 -1.55 17.91 -3.24
C ASP A 146 -0.39 18.90 -3.02
N LYS A 147 -0.57 20.14 -3.48
CA LYS A 147 0.46 21.21 -3.41
C LYS A 147 1.04 21.44 -2.01
N LYS A 148 0.31 21.05 -0.96
CA LYS A 148 0.76 21.12 0.44
C LYS A 148 2.01 20.27 0.71
N CYS A 149 2.24 19.23 -0.11
CA CYS A 149 3.39 18.35 0.03
C CYS A 149 4.65 18.90 -0.66
N LEU A 150 4.52 19.89 -1.55
CA LEU A 150 5.65 20.46 -2.25
C LEU A 150 6.51 21.28 -1.29
N THR A 151 7.81 20.97 -1.28
CA THR A 151 8.82 21.75 -0.57
C THR A 151 9.70 22.49 -1.57
N PRO A 152 10.50 23.49 -1.14
CA PRO A 152 11.43 24.17 -2.03
C PRO A 152 12.46 23.26 -2.73
N SER A 153 12.62 22.02 -2.27
CA SER A 153 13.56 21.02 -2.80
C SER A 153 12.83 19.75 -3.22
N ILE A 154 12.90 19.40 -4.50
CA ILE A 154 12.40 18.14 -5.04
C ILE A 154 13.56 17.15 -5.14
N ALA A 155 13.37 15.95 -4.61
CA ALA A 155 14.32 14.84 -4.74
C ALA A 155 13.83 13.91 -5.85
N LYS A 156 14.45 13.99 -7.04
CA LYS A 156 14.20 13.02 -8.11
C LYS A 156 14.85 11.70 -7.71
N ILE A 157 14.04 10.71 -7.37
CA ILE A 157 14.55 9.38 -6.97
C ILE A 157 15.10 8.68 -8.21
N GLY A 158 16.30 8.11 -8.10
CA GLY A 158 16.94 7.37 -9.19
C GLY A 158 16.35 5.98 -9.41
N THR A 159 16.79 5.32 -10.49
CA THR A 159 16.41 3.93 -10.82
C THR A 159 17.44 2.90 -10.35
N PHE A 160 18.66 3.35 -10.04
CA PHE A 160 19.73 2.51 -9.50
C PHE A 160 19.93 2.85 -8.03
N PHE A 161 20.04 1.80 -7.22
CA PHE A 161 20.23 1.90 -5.78
C PHE A 161 21.64 1.43 -5.43
N ASP A 162 22.30 2.16 -4.53
CA ASP A 162 23.52 1.69 -3.88
C ASP A 162 23.22 0.65 -2.78
#